data_AF-A0A0R2VIY6-F1
#
_entry.id   AF-A0A0R2VIY6-F1
#
_cell.length_a   1.000
_cell.length_b   1.000
_cell.length_c   1.000
_cell.angle_alpha   90.00
_cell.angle_beta   90.00
_cell.angle_gamma   90.00
#
_symmetry.space_group_name_H-M   'P 1'
#
loop_
_entity.id
_entity.type
_entity.pdbx_description
1 polymer ?
#
loop_
_entity_poly.entity_id
_entity_poly.type
_entity_poly.pdbx_seq_one_letter_code
_entity_poly.pdbx_strand_id
1 'polypeptide(L)'
;MRQPIIFQQYYVLLLLAFAAVWSSGCEKDSIVHENLIIDNNTPPENNNVSTLQLNNYLNNIYIDLYGRAPTEGELAADRDFLRDNGITEEARGVLIEQMMESYEYYKNINVLTNQKMLVDVDSITVIYKIELYEYFIELNNLGGDTLTNPFWEYEIYKLQQLLTAPVDLYNGTIGIDEYMARFIYNAFYDEVNMGTLNFVIACFENLFGRAPTDEELDDGIRMVDGASSQLFLIDGSSKEDFIAIATTHPEFYQGQVFEAFTTLLARDPDSYEMNLYTNMMMESNHFNEVKRLILQSEEYAGF
;
A
#
# COMPACT_ATOMS: atom_id res chain seq x y z
N MET A 1 -74.22 -27.73 67.11
CA MET A 1 -72.91 -27.26 66.64
C MET A 1 -73.03 -26.89 65.18
N ARG A 2 -73.34 -25.61 64.94
CA ARG A 2 -73.38 -24.97 63.62
C ARG A 2 -72.01 -24.36 63.38
N GLN A 3 -71.29 -24.79 62.35
CA GLN A 3 -70.17 -24.02 61.85
C GLN A 3 -70.72 -22.88 60.98
N PRO A 4 -70.15 -21.66 61.06
CA PRO A 4 -70.77 -20.50 60.45
C PRO A 4 -70.50 -20.48 58.95
N ILE A 5 -71.57 -20.51 58.16
CA ILE A 5 -71.64 -20.37 56.70
C ILE A 5 -70.98 -19.06 56.20
N ILE A 6 -70.65 -18.15 57.12
CA ILE A 6 -70.08 -16.83 56.85
C ILE A 6 -68.63 -16.91 56.34
N PHE A 7 -67.82 -17.88 56.78
CA PHE A 7 -66.40 -17.96 56.37
C PHE A 7 -66.20 -18.37 54.90
N GLN A 8 -67.15 -19.10 54.31
CA GLN A 8 -67.06 -19.59 52.93
C GLN A 8 -67.41 -18.50 51.90
N GLN A 9 -68.22 -17.51 52.28
CA GLN A 9 -68.56 -16.37 51.42
C GLN A 9 -67.39 -15.39 51.27
N TYR A 10 -66.57 -15.22 52.32
CA TYR A 10 -65.39 -14.35 52.25
C TYR A 10 -64.28 -14.92 51.36
N TYR A 11 -64.09 -16.24 51.33
CA TYR A 11 -63.11 -16.88 50.42
C TYR A 11 -63.52 -16.77 48.95
N VAL A 12 -64.81 -16.87 48.63
CA VAL A 12 -65.31 -16.68 47.26
C VAL A 12 -65.21 -15.21 46.82
N LEU A 13 -65.48 -14.27 47.74
CA LEU A 13 -65.27 -12.84 47.49
C LEU A 13 -63.78 -12.46 47.36
N LEU A 14 -62.88 -13.09 48.13
CA LEU A 14 -61.44 -12.90 48.01
C LEU A 14 -60.88 -13.50 46.70
N LEU A 15 -61.38 -14.65 46.27
CA LEU A 15 -61.00 -15.27 44.99
C LEU A 15 -61.52 -14.48 43.77
N LEU A 16 -62.72 -13.91 43.85
CA LEU A 16 -63.24 -13.00 42.82
C LEU A 16 -62.50 -11.66 42.77
N ALA A 17 -62.08 -11.14 43.94
CA ALA A 17 -61.26 -9.93 44.00
C ALA A 17 -59.83 -10.16 43.47
N PHE A 18 -59.25 -11.34 43.67
CA PHE A 18 -57.93 -11.67 43.13
C PHE A 18 -57.96 -11.91 41.62
N ALA A 19 -59.05 -12.45 41.08
CA ALA A 19 -59.24 -12.62 39.63
C ALA A 19 -59.42 -11.28 38.88
N ALA A 20 -59.99 -10.26 39.53
CA ALA A 20 -60.23 -8.95 38.92
C ALA A 20 -58.95 -8.08 38.81
N VAL A 21 -57.90 -8.38 39.57
CA VAL A 21 -56.63 -7.61 39.55
C VAL A 21 -55.67 -8.09 38.45
N TRP A 22 -55.89 -9.28 37.89
CA TRP A 22 -55.02 -9.86 36.84
C TRP A 22 -55.45 -9.51 35.40
N SER A 23 -56.61 -8.86 35.20
CA SER A 23 -57.10 -8.44 33.88
C SER A 23 -56.68 -7.02 33.48
N SER A 24 -56.01 -6.27 34.34
CA SER A 24 -55.37 -4.99 34.00
C SER A 24 -53.91 -5.21 33.63
N GLY A 25 -53.69 -5.98 32.56
CA GLY A 25 -52.42 -5.97 31.85
C GLY A 25 -52.23 -4.59 31.23
N CYS A 26 -51.06 -4.00 31.45
CA CYS A 26 -50.63 -2.78 30.78
C CYS A 26 -50.62 -3.07 29.26
N GLU A 27 -51.60 -2.55 28.54
CA GLU A 27 -51.51 -2.45 27.09
C GLU A 27 -50.32 -1.53 26.82
N LYS A 28 -49.25 -2.09 26.24
CA LYS A 28 -48.15 -1.28 25.73
C LYS A 28 -48.81 -0.41 24.66
N ASP A 29 -49.01 0.87 24.97
CA ASP A 29 -49.33 1.87 23.95
C ASP A 29 -48.35 1.63 22.82
N SER A 30 -48.85 1.09 21.70
CA SER A 30 -48.10 1.12 20.47
C SER A 30 -48.00 2.60 20.15
N ILE A 31 -46.89 3.21 20.55
CA ILE A 31 -46.40 4.41 19.91
C ILE A 31 -46.27 4.00 18.46
N VAL A 32 -47.32 4.26 17.69
CA VAL A 32 -47.24 4.31 16.25
C VAL A 32 -46.28 5.47 16.05
N HIS A 33 -45.01 5.15 15.82
CA HIS A 33 -44.17 6.06 15.07
C HIS A 33 -44.90 6.18 13.73
N GLU A 34 -45.75 7.19 13.61
CA GLU A 34 -46.09 7.70 12.31
C GLU A 34 -44.74 7.94 11.66
N ASN A 35 -44.39 7.10 10.69
CA ASN A 35 -43.34 7.41 9.74
C ASN A 35 -43.87 8.63 8.99
N LEU A 36 -43.72 9.81 9.61
CA LEU A 36 -43.71 11.09 8.96
C LEU A 36 -42.51 11.02 8.03
N ILE A 37 -42.73 10.44 6.85
CA ILE A 37 -41.89 10.69 5.70
C ILE A 37 -42.15 12.15 5.38
N ILE A 38 -41.30 13.02 5.91
CA ILE A 38 -41.23 14.39 5.45
C ILE A 38 -40.61 14.29 4.06
N ASP A 39 -41.46 14.36 3.02
CA ASP A 39 -40.98 14.56 1.66
C ASP A 39 -40.16 15.87 1.64
N ASN A 40 -38.91 15.79 1.19
CA ASN A 40 -37.83 16.80 1.33
C ASN A 40 -37.07 16.85 2.67
N ASN A 41 -37.06 15.80 3.49
CA ASN A 41 -35.98 15.65 4.46
C ASN A 41 -34.70 15.20 3.75
N THR A 42 -33.99 16.14 3.11
CA THR A 42 -32.56 15.97 2.87
C THR A 42 -31.90 15.91 4.25
N PRO A 43 -31.22 14.79 4.60
CA PRO A 43 -30.38 14.77 5.78
C PRO A 43 -29.47 16.02 5.75
N PRO A 44 -29.21 16.70 6.88
CA PRO A 44 -28.14 17.69 6.90
C PRO A 44 -26.89 17.03 6.32
N GLU A 45 -26.17 17.70 5.43
CA GLU A 45 -24.83 17.24 5.02
C GLU A 45 -24.06 17.00 6.31
N ASN A 46 -23.86 15.73 6.64
CA ASN A 46 -23.41 15.34 7.97
C ASN A 46 -21.89 15.50 8.00
N ASN A 47 -21.42 16.72 7.82
CA ASN A 47 -20.02 17.08 7.74
C ASN A 47 -19.43 17.23 9.16
N ASN A 48 -19.74 16.26 10.04
CA ASN A 48 -19.31 16.21 11.44
C ASN A 48 -17.81 15.98 11.59
N VAL A 49 -17.08 15.82 10.48
CA VAL A 49 -15.63 15.82 10.45
C VAL A 49 -15.16 17.18 10.96
N SER A 50 -14.46 17.21 12.09
CA SER A 50 -13.89 18.44 12.62
C SER A 50 -12.77 18.96 11.71
N THR A 51 -12.51 20.26 11.72
CA THR A 51 -11.35 20.84 11.03
C THR A 51 -10.05 20.17 11.45
N LEU A 52 -9.94 19.76 12.72
CA LEU A 52 -8.77 19.04 13.22
C LEU A 52 -8.61 17.67 12.55
N GLN A 53 -9.68 16.87 12.46
CA GLN A 53 -9.65 15.56 11.79
C GLN A 53 -9.26 15.70 10.32
N LEU A 54 -9.87 16.65 9.61
CA LEU A 54 -9.56 16.89 8.21
C LEU A 54 -8.11 17.33 7.99
N ASN A 55 -7.58 18.18 8.87
CA ASN A 55 -6.18 18.61 8.78
C ASN A 55 -5.21 17.48 9.08
N ASN A 56 -5.54 16.60 10.03
CA ASN A 56 -4.69 15.43 10.33
C ASN A 56 -4.65 14.49 9.13
N TYR A 57 -5.80 14.22 8.51
CA TYR A 57 -5.88 13.44 7.27
C TYR A 57 -5.02 14.05 6.16
N LEU A 58 -5.19 15.35 5.86
CA LEU A 58 -4.39 16.03 4.84
C LEU A 58 -2.89 16.02 5.17
N ASN A 59 -2.51 16.26 6.43
CA ASN A 59 -1.10 16.18 6.84
C ASN A 59 -0.52 14.79 6.61
N ASN A 60 -1.26 13.73 6.95
CA ASN A 60 -0.80 12.35 6.75
C ASN A 60 -0.61 12.05 5.26
N ILE A 61 -1.56 12.42 4.40
CA ILE A 61 -1.42 12.20 2.94
C ILE A 61 -0.19 12.91 2.41
N TYR A 62 0.04 14.16 2.79
CA TYR A 62 1.21 14.92 2.36
C TYR A 62 2.52 14.27 2.82
N ILE A 63 2.56 13.74 4.04
CA ILE A 63 3.72 13.01 4.55
C ILE A 63 3.92 11.71 3.78
N ASP A 64 2.86 10.93 3.57
CA ASP A 64 2.95 9.62 2.93
C ASP A 64 3.24 9.73 1.43
N LEU A 65 2.68 10.73 0.74
CA LEU A 65 2.88 10.93 -0.69
C LEU A 65 4.12 11.77 -1.01
N TYR A 66 4.39 12.85 -0.27
CA TYR A 66 5.47 13.81 -0.60
C TYR A 66 6.64 13.81 0.39
N GLY A 67 6.54 13.09 1.51
CA GLY A 67 7.61 13.06 2.52
C GLY A 67 7.74 14.35 3.33
N ARG A 68 6.72 15.23 3.32
CA ARG A 68 6.71 16.50 4.04
C ARG A 68 5.31 16.92 4.48
N ALA A 69 5.23 17.84 5.44
CA ALA A 69 3.96 18.51 5.74
C ALA A 69 3.53 19.46 4.61
N PRO A 70 2.21 19.70 4.44
CA PRO A 70 1.72 20.73 3.54
C PRO A 70 2.12 22.12 4.05
N THR A 71 2.28 23.06 3.11
CA THR A 71 2.32 24.48 3.43
C THR A 71 0.95 24.96 3.90
N GLU A 72 0.89 26.13 4.57
CA GLU A 72 -0.39 26.71 5.00
C GLU A 72 -1.36 26.94 3.83
N GLY A 73 -0.84 27.30 2.66
CA GLY A 73 -1.64 27.52 1.45
C GLY A 73 -2.20 26.23 0.86
N GLU A 74 -1.37 25.18 0.74
CA GLU A 74 -1.78 23.84 0.31
C GLU A 74 -2.87 23.27 1.25
N LEU A 75 -2.61 23.30 2.56
CA LEU A 75 -3.56 22.79 3.56
C LEU A 75 -4.89 23.56 3.54
N ALA A 76 -4.87 24.87 3.28
CA ALA A 76 -6.09 25.65 3.13
C ALA A 76 -6.86 25.26 1.87
N ALA A 77 -6.18 25.22 0.71
CA ALA A 77 -6.81 24.91 -0.57
C ALA A 77 -7.46 23.52 -0.58
N ASP A 78 -6.75 22.49 -0.11
CA ASP A 78 -7.24 21.11 -0.18
C ASP A 78 -8.36 20.85 0.83
N ARG A 79 -8.30 21.49 1.99
CA ARG A 79 -9.37 21.47 2.99
C ARG A 79 -10.65 22.10 2.43
N ASP A 80 -10.53 23.26 1.79
CA ASP A 80 -11.66 23.96 1.19
C ASP A 80 -12.25 23.11 0.05
N PHE A 81 -11.40 22.53 -0.81
CA PHE A 81 -11.82 21.58 -1.83
C PHE A 81 -12.62 20.41 -1.24
N LEU A 82 -12.12 19.74 -0.20
CA LEU A 82 -12.84 18.62 0.41
C LEU A 82 -14.16 19.07 1.04
N ARG A 83 -14.21 20.25 1.68
CA ARG A 83 -15.44 20.79 2.26
C ARG A 83 -16.49 21.09 1.20
N ASP A 84 -16.08 21.72 0.11
CA ASP A 84 -16.96 22.08 -1.00
C ASP A 84 -17.49 20.85 -1.75
N ASN A 85 -16.80 19.72 -1.65
CA ASN A 85 -17.19 18.44 -2.25
C ASN A 85 -17.70 17.41 -1.23
N GLY A 86 -18.12 17.87 -0.04
CA GLY A 86 -18.80 17.03 0.96
C GLY A 86 -17.92 16.00 1.68
N ILE A 87 -16.60 16.06 1.53
CA ILE A 87 -15.59 15.14 2.10
C ILE A 87 -15.91 13.67 1.80
N THR A 88 -16.52 13.40 0.65
CA THR A 88 -16.82 12.03 0.22
C THR A 88 -15.52 11.27 -0.07
N GLU A 89 -15.59 9.93 -0.04
CA GLU A 89 -14.49 9.08 -0.50
C GLU A 89 -14.07 9.43 -1.94
N GLU A 90 -15.03 9.74 -2.81
CA GLU A 90 -14.77 10.19 -4.17
C GLU A 90 -14.00 11.51 -4.22
N ALA A 91 -14.38 12.50 -3.42
CA ALA A 91 -13.65 13.77 -3.34
C ALA A 91 -12.21 13.57 -2.84
N ARG A 92 -12.01 12.69 -1.86
CA ARG A 92 -10.68 12.29 -1.38
C ARG A 92 -9.87 11.63 -2.50
N GLY A 93 -10.48 10.71 -3.25
CA GLY A 93 -9.87 10.04 -4.39
C GLY A 93 -9.38 11.02 -5.46
N VAL A 94 -10.20 12.02 -5.81
CA VAL A 94 -9.81 13.07 -6.79
C VAL A 94 -8.60 13.86 -6.32
N LEU A 95 -8.57 14.27 -5.05
CA LEU A 95 -7.42 14.98 -4.48
C LEU A 95 -6.15 14.12 -4.52
N ILE A 96 -6.25 12.87 -4.07
CA ILE A 96 -5.10 11.94 -4.03
C ILE A 96 -4.57 11.66 -5.44
N GLU A 97 -5.45 11.46 -6.42
CA GLU A 97 -5.06 11.26 -7.82
C GLU A 97 -4.30 12.47 -8.36
N GLN A 98 -4.79 13.68 -8.13
CA GLN A 98 -4.09 14.91 -8.50
C GLN A 98 -2.72 15.03 -7.82
N MET A 99 -2.59 14.58 -6.56
CA MET A 99 -1.29 14.57 -5.87
C MET A 99 -0.33 13.54 -6.48
N MET A 100 -0.82 12.37 -6.86
CA MET A 100 -0.01 11.30 -7.48
C MET A 100 0.44 11.63 -8.91
N GLU A 101 -0.16 12.62 -9.57
CA GLU A 101 0.34 13.16 -10.86
C GLU A 101 1.59 14.03 -10.70
N SER A 102 1.90 14.51 -9.49
CA SER A 102 3.03 15.39 -9.25
C SER A 102 4.37 14.64 -9.29
N TYR A 103 5.39 15.27 -9.86
CA TYR A 103 6.77 14.77 -9.74
C TYR A 103 7.24 14.64 -8.28
N GLU A 104 6.65 15.41 -7.36
CA GLU A 104 6.97 15.32 -5.93
C GLU A 104 6.63 13.96 -5.32
N TYR A 105 5.55 13.32 -5.80
CA TYR A 105 5.18 11.96 -5.40
C TYR A 105 6.23 10.93 -5.82
N TYR A 106 6.65 10.95 -7.09
CA TYR A 106 7.66 10.02 -7.60
C TYR A 106 9.05 10.28 -7.01
N LYS A 107 9.36 11.54 -6.69
CA LYS A 107 10.56 11.89 -5.94
C LYS A 107 10.57 11.22 -4.56
N ASN A 108 9.44 11.23 -3.84
CA ASN A 108 9.34 10.58 -2.53
C ASN A 108 9.48 9.06 -2.66
N ILE A 109 8.82 8.43 -3.66
CA ILE A 109 9.03 7.00 -3.98
C ILE A 109 10.52 6.70 -4.17
N ASN A 110 11.21 7.51 -4.97
CA ASN A 110 12.64 7.33 -5.23
C ASN A 110 13.49 7.45 -3.97
N VAL A 111 13.22 8.44 -3.11
CA VAL A 111 13.94 8.61 -1.84
C VAL A 111 13.76 7.38 -0.94
N LEU A 112 12.52 6.92 -0.74
CA LEU A 112 12.22 5.77 0.10
C LEU A 112 12.82 4.47 -0.46
N THR A 113 12.74 4.28 -1.78
CA THR A 113 13.32 3.09 -2.45
C THR A 113 14.84 3.09 -2.32
N ASN A 114 15.49 4.24 -2.53
CA ASN A 114 16.93 4.37 -2.42
C ASN A 114 17.44 4.12 -1.00
N GLN A 115 16.73 4.65 0.01
CA GLN A 115 17.00 4.37 1.41
C GLN A 115 16.92 2.87 1.72
N LYS A 116 15.85 2.22 1.24
CA LYS A 116 15.59 0.80 1.46
C LYS A 116 16.61 -0.11 0.77
N MET A 117 16.93 0.17 -0.49
CA MET A 117 17.66 -0.78 -1.35
C MET A 117 19.13 -0.44 -1.55
N LEU A 118 19.52 0.84 -1.50
CA LEU A 118 20.84 1.31 -1.87
C LEU A 118 21.58 2.07 -0.76
N VAL A 119 21.00 2.21 0.43
CA VAL A 119 21.63 2.87 1.58
C VAL A 119 22.04 4.32 1.27
N ASP A 120 21.10 5.10 0.72
CA ASP A 120 21.25 6.53 0.42
C ASP A 120 22.32 6.86 -0.65
N VAL A 121 22.53 5.99 -1.64
CA VAL A 121 23.38 6.31 -2.80
C VAL A 121 22.74 7.43 -3.63
N ASP A 122 23.40 8.59 -3.67
CA ASP A 122 22.92 9.74 -4.43
C ASP A 122 23.31 9.67 -5.92
N SER A 123 22.63 10.46 -6.75
CA SER A 123 22.85 10.47 -8.21
C SER A 123 24.27 10.90 -8.61
N ILE A 124 24.94 11.77 -7.84
CA ILE A 124 26.33 12.19 -8.12
C ILE A 124 27.26 11.00 -7.92
N THR A 125 27.03 10.20 -6.88
CA THR A 125 27.78 8.95 -6.64
C THR A 125 27.59 7.96 -7.79
N VAL A 126 26.37 7.81 -8.32
CA VAL A 126 26.11 6.98 -9.51
C VAL A 126 26.86 7.51 -10.74
N ILE A 127 26.78 8.81 -11.00
CA ILE A 127 27.47 9.46 -12.14
C ILE A 127 28.98 9.26 -12.04
N TYR A 128 29.57 9.46 -10.86
CA TYR A 128 31.00 9.25 -10.64
C TYR A 128 31.43 7.80 -10.95
N LYS A 129 30.60 6.81 -10.61
CA LYS A 129 30.86 5.40 -10.94
C LYS A 129 30.81 5.14 -12.44
N ILE A 130 29.89 5.78 -13.16
CA ILE A 130 29.82 5.75 -14.63
C ILE A 130 31.11 6.34 -15.23
N GLU A 131 31.50 7.54 -14.81
CA GLU A 131 32.72 8.21 -15.29
C GLU A 131 33.98 7.38 -15.02
N LEU A 132 34.03 6.67 -13.88
CA LEU A 132 35.13 5.75 -13.56
C LEU A 132 35.22 4.58 -14.54
N TYR A 133 34.09 3.98 -14.92
CA TYR A 133 34.06 2.89 -15.90
C TYR A 133 34.37 3.37 -17.31
N GLU A 134 33.90 4.55 -17.69
CA GLU A 134 34.28 5.20 -18.96
C GLU A 134 35.78 5.44 -19.02
N TYR A 135 36.39 5.90 -17.93
CA TYR A 135 37.84 6.06 -17.82
C TYR A 135 38.61 4.73 -18.00
N PHE A 136 38.11 3.61 -17.45
CA PHE A 136 38.72 2.29 -17.68
C PHE A 136 38.67 1.89 -19.15
N ILE A 137 37.56 2.14 -19.84
CA ILE A 137 37.42 1.89 -21.28
C ILE A 137 38.44 2.73 -22.08
N GLU A 138 38.61 4.01 -21.73
CA GLU A 138 39.60 4.88 -22.38
C GLU A 138 41.03 4.36 -22.20
N LEU A 139 41.42 3.96 -20.98
CA LEU A 139 42.74 3.39 -20.71
C LEU A 139 42.98 2.10 -21.49
N ASN A 140 42.00 1.21 -21.55
CA ASN A 140 42.03 -0.04 -22.31
C ASN A 140 42.24 0.23 -23.81
N ASN A 141 41.53 1.21 -24.37
CA ASN A 141 41.67 1.63 -25.75
C ASN A 141 43.08 2.18 -26.05
N LEU A 142 43.65 2.97 -25.15
CA LEU A 142 45.01 3.48 -25.29
C LEU A 142 46.07 2.38 -25.17
N GLY A 143 45.82 1.38 -24.32
CA GLY A 143 46.69 0.21 -24.15
C GLY A 143 46.55 -0.87 -25.23
N GLY A 144 45.48 -0.82 -26.03
CA GLY A 144 45.17 -1.81 -27.07
C GLY A 144 44.53 -3.11 -26.54
N ASP A 145 44.13 -3.16 -25.27
CA ASP A 145 43.46 -4.31 -24.65
C ASP A 145 41.96 -4.04 -24.48
N THR A 146 41.19 -4.27 -25.54
CA THR A 146 39.75 -3.94 -25.60
C THR A 146 38.85 -5.09 -25.20
N LEU A 147 39.40 -6.23 -24.77
CA LEU A 147 38.64 -7.45 -24.49
C LEU A 147 37.64 -7.26 -23.33
N THR A 148 37.98 -6.41 -22.35
CA THR A 148 37.14 -6.16 -21.17
C THR A 148 36.16 -5.00 -21.35
N ASN A 149 36.24 -4.23 -22.44
CA ASN A 149 35.37 -3.08 -22.67
C ASN A 149 33.87 -3.43 -22.67
N PRO A 150 33.41 -4.53 -23.32
CA PRO A 150 31.99 -4.88 -23.30
C PRO A 150 31.42 -5.12 -21.90
N PHE A 151 32.24 -5.60 -20.96
CA PHE A 151 31.83 -5.75 -19.56
C PHE A 151 31.57 -4.38 -18.92
N TRP A 152 32.49 -3.43 -19.07
CA TRP A 152 32.34 -2.08 -18.52
C TRP A 152 31.18 -1.31 -19.17
N GLU A 153 30.99 -1.46 -20.49
CA GLU A 153 29.85 -0.88 -21.21
C GLU A 153 28.51 -1.40 -20.65
N TYR A 154 28.45 -2.68 -20.31
CA TYR A 154 27.27 -3.28 -19.70
C TYR A 154 27.01 -2.79 -18.27
N GLU A 155 28.06 -2.63 -17.46
CA GLU A 155 27.94 -2.01 -16.12
C GLU A 155 27.47 -0.56 -16.20
N ILE A 156 27.99 0.22 -17.15
CA ILE A 156 27.53 1.60 -17.41
C ILE A 156 26.05 1.61 -17.80
N TYR A 157 25.62 0.71 -18.68
CA TYR A 157 24.22 0.60 -19.08
C TYR A 157 23.30 0.40 -17.87
N LYS A 158 23.63 -0.52 -16.96
CA LYS A 158 22.85 -0.75 -15.73
C LYS A 158 22.77 0.50 -14.84
N LEU A 159 23.88 1.22 -14.67
CA LEU A 159 23.91 2.45 -13.89
C LEU A 159 23.11 3.58 -14.54
N GLN A 160 23.10 3.66 -15.87
CA GLN A 160 22.26 4.59 -16.62
C GLN A 160 20.77 4.24 -16.45
N GLN A 161 20.39 2.96 -16.51
CA GLN A 161 19.02 2.52 -16.24
C GLN A 161 18.58 2.90 -14.82
N LEU A 162 19.44 2.70 -13.81
CA LEU A 162 19.20 3.13 -12.43
C LEU A 162 18.96 4.65 -12.34
N LEU A 163 19.78 5.45 -13.02
CA LEU A 163 19.67 6.92 -13.00
C LEU A 163 18.38 7.43 -13.66
N THR A 164 17.90 6.79 -14.73
CA THR A 164 16.69 7.22 -15.45
C THR A 164 15.41 6.64 -14.87
N ALA A 165 15.47 5.57 -14.07
CA ALA A 165 14.30 4.88 -13.52
C ALA A 165 13.25 5.80 -12.89
N PRO A 166 13.58 6.82 -12.08
CA PRO A 166 12.56 7.69 -11.46
C PRO A 166 11.80 8.54 -12.48
N VAL A 167 12.49 9.02 -13.52
CA VAL A 167 11.90 9.81 -14.59
C VAL A 167 11.06 8.93 -15.51
N ASP A 168 11.55 7.72 -15.81
CA ASP A 168 10.83 6.75 -16.64
C ASP A 168 9.55 6.28 -15.95
N LEU A 169 9.57 6.08 -14.62
CA LEU A 169 8.39 5.74 -13.83
C LEU A 169 7.39 6.92 -13.79
N TYR A 170 7.85 8.15 -13.56
CA TYR A 170 7.01 9.35 -13.59
C TYR A 170 6.30 9.55 -14.94
N ASN A 171 7.02 9.32 -16.04
CA ASN A 171 6.45 9.45 -17.39
C ASN A 171 5.55 8.27 -17.77
N GLY A 172 5.46 7.22 -16.94
CA GLY A 172 4.71 6.00 -17.25
C GLY A 172 5.35 5.15 -18.36
N THR A 173 6.64 5.34 -18.66
CA THR A 173 7.37 4.54 -19.65
C THR A 173 7.65 3.14 -19.12
N ILE A 174 7.83 3.01 -17.81
CA ILE A 174 8.05 1.74 -17.11
C ILE A 174 7.04 1.61 -15.97
N GLY A 175 6.72 0.36 -15.62
CA GLY A 175 5.95 0.05 -14.43
C GLY A 175 6.81 -0.09 -13.17
N ILE A 176 6.14 -0.42 -12.07
CA ILE A 176 6.79 -0.63 -10.78
C ILE A 176 7.72 -1.86 -10.80
N ASP A 177 7.39 -2.87 -11.60
CA ASP A 177 8.17 -4.09 -11.82
C ASP A 177 9.57 -3.77 -12.39
N GLU A 178 9.61 -3.06 -13.51
CA GLU A 178 10.86 -2.65 -14.17
C GLU A 178 11.61 -1.61 -13.34
N TYR A 179 10.89 -0.70 -12.66
CA TYR A 179 11.50 0.25 -11.73
C TYR A 179 12.27 -0.49 -10.61
N MET A 180 11.64 -1.47 -9.94
CA MET A 180 12.30 -2.26 -8.90
C MET A 180 13.44 -3.12 -9.47
N ALA A 181 13.28 -3.68 -10.68
CA ALA A 181 14.34 -4.45 -11.34
C ALA A 181 15.62 -3.62 -11.52
N ARG A 182 15.52 -2.37 -11.97
CA ARG A 182 16.68 -1.46 -12.12
C ARG A 182 17.36 -1.12 -10.79
N PHE A 183 16.59 -1.06 -9.70
CA PHE A 183 17.12 -0.80 -8.36
C PHE A 183 17.90 -1.97 -7.77
N ILE A 184 17.54 -3.20 -8.11
CA ILE A 184 18.28 -4.39 -7.65
C ILE A 184 19.35 -4.85 -8.66
N TYR A 185 19.27 -4.41 -9.92
CA TYR A 185 20.18 -4.81 -10.98
C TYR A 185 21.30 -3.80 -11.25
N ASN A 186 22.16 -3.56 -10.26
CA ASN A 186 23.29 -2.66 -10.40
C ASN A 186 24.40 -2.96 -9.38
N ALA A 187 25.59 -2.41 -9.63
CA ALA A 187 26.77 -2.65 -8.80
C ALA A 187 26.62 -2.14 -7.35
N PHE A 188 25.79 -1.12 -7.08
CA PHE A 188 25.59 -0.62 -5.72
C PHE A 188 24.76 -1.59 -4.88
N TYR A 189 23.68 -2.13 -5.44
CA TYR A 189 22.88 -3.14 -4.77
C TYR A 189 23.71 -4.40 -4.45
N ASP A 190 24.62 -4.78 -5.35
CA ASP A 190 25.56 -5.89 -5.15
C ASP A 190 26.59 -5.61 -4.06
N GLU A 191 27.08 -4.38 -3.97
CA GLU A 191 28.03 -3.94 -2.95
C GLU A 191 27.37 -3.92 -1.56
N VAL A 192 26.12 -3.45 -1.47
CA VAL A 192 25.32 -3.47 -0.23
C VAL A 192 25.06 -4.91 0.20
N ASN A 193 24.61 -5.76 -0.72
CA ASN A 193 24.15 -7.13 -0.43
C ASN A 193 25.22 -8.19 -0.73
N MET A 194 26.48 -7.89 -0.39
CA MET A 194 27.69 -8.67 -0.68
C MET A 194 27.49 -10.18 -0.85
N GLY A 195 27.67 -10.65 -2.08
CA GLY A 195 27.65 -12.07 -2.45
C GLY A 195 26.24 -12.62 -2.72
N THR A 196 26.18 -13.68 -3.51
CA THR A 196 24.93 -14.21 -4.07
C THR A 196 23.87 -14.55 -3.02
N LEU A 197 24.26 -15.14 -1.88
CA LEU A 197 23.33 -15.48 -0.80
C LEU A 197 22.63 -14.24 -0.24
N ASN A 198 23.40 -13.20 0.08
CA ASN A 198 22.84 -11.97 0.66
C ASN A 198 22.01 -11.21 -0.38
N PHE A 199 22.44 -11.22 -1.65
CA PHE A 199 21.65 -10.66 -2.75
C PHE A 199 20.26 -11.30 -2.85
N VAL A 200 20.17 -12.64 -2.83
CA VAL A 200 18.88 -13.35 -2.93
C VAL A 200 18.01 -13.05 -1.71
N ILE A 201 18.56 -13.11 -0.49
CA ILE A 201 17.81 -12.77 0.73
C ILE A 201 17.27 -11.34 0.67
N ALA A 202 18.13 -10.38 0.30
CA ALA A 202 17.74 -8.98 0.21
C ALA A 202 16.67 -8.73 -0.86
N CYS A 203 16.70 -9.44 -1.99
CA CYS A 203 15.64 -9.36 -2.99
C CYS A 203 14.31 -9.83 -2.39
N PHE A 204 14.31 -10.94 -1.64
CA PHE A 204 13.09 -11.45 -1.02
C PHE A 204 12.53 -10.50 0.04
N GLU A 205 13.38 -9.95 0.90
CA GLU A 205 12.98 -8.98 1.92
C GLU A 205 12.48 -7.68 1.29
N ASN A 206 13.17 -7.17 0.27
CA ASN A 206 12.84 -5.88 -0.33
C ASN A 206 11.65 -5.93 -1.29
N LEU A 207 11.44 -7.03 -2.02
CA LEU A 207 10.39 -7.16 -3.02
C LEU A 207 9.12 -7.82 -2.47
N PHE A 208 9.27 -8.83 -1.60
CA PHE A 208 8.15 -9.64 -1.10
C PHE A 208 7.82 -9.38 0.37
N GLY A 209 8.68 -8.68 1.11
CA GLY A 209 8.46 -8.42 2.54
C GLY A 209 8.63 -9.66 3.43
N ARG A 210 9.28 -10.71 2.92
CA ARG A 210 9.52 -11.98 3.64
C ARG A 210 10.88 -12.55 3.34
N ALA A 211 11.36 -13.46 4.18
CA ALA A 211 12.52 -14.29 3.88
C ALA A 211 12.17 -15.37 2.82
N PRO A 212 13.16 -15.83 2.02
CA PRO A 212 12.99 -16.99 1.17
C PRO A 212 12.87 -18.28 2.00
N THR A 213 12.18 -19.27 1.46
CA THR A 213 12.28 -20.65 1.91
C THR A 213 13.65 -21.25 1.56
N ASP A 214 14.03 -22.36 2.19
CA ASP A 214 15.31 -23.03 1.92
C ASP A 214 15.46 -23.42 0.44
N GLU A 215 14.37 -23.84 -0.22
CA GLU A 215 14.34 -24.20 -1.64
C GLU A 215 14.48 -22.96 -2.53
N GLU A 216 13.69 -21.91 -2.29
CA GLU A 216 13.78 -20.64 -3.01
C GLU A 216 15.19 -20.01 -2.89
N LEU A 217 15.83 -20.15 -1.73
CA LEU A 217 17.18 -19.65 -1.50
C LEU A 217 18.23 -20.45 -2.28
N ASP A 218 18.19 -21.78 -2.22
CA ASP A 218 19.15 -22.62 -2.96
C ASP A 218 18.99 -22.42 -4.47
N ASP A 219 17.76 -22.45 -4.98
CA ASP A 219 17.49 -22.26 -6.40
C ASP A 219 17.82 -20.84 -6.85
N GLY A 220 17.51 -19.82 -6.04
CA GLY A 220 17.88 -18.43 -6.32
C GLY A 220 19.39 -18.23 -6.41
N ILE A 221 20.15 -18.81 -5.47
CA ILE A 221 21.62 -18.74 -5.48
C ILE A 221 22.17 -19.39 -6.74
N ARG A 222 21.71 -20.60 -7.06
CA ARG A 222 22.13 -21.32 -8.26
C ARG A 222 21.86 -20.52 -9.53
N MET A 223 20.69 -19.87 -9.62
CA MET A 223 20.30 -19.07 -10.77
C MET A 223 21.21 -17.87 -10.98
N VAL A 224 21.45 -17.11 -9.91
CA VAL A 224 22.29 -15.89 -9.94
C VAL A 224 23.76 -16.23 -10.24
N ASP A 225 24.23 -17.39 -9.78
CA ASP A 225 25.57 -17.90 -10.09
C ASP A 225 25.70 -18.49 -11.52
N GLY A 226 24.62 -18.49 -12.31
CA GLY A 226 24.62 -18.90 -13.71
C GLY A 226 24.34 -20.39 -13.94
N ALA A 227 23.86 -21.11 -12.92
CA ALA A 227 23.40 -22.49 -13.05
C ALA A 227 21.89 -22.53 -13.34
N SER A 228 21.45 -23.54 -14.08
CA SER A 228 20.03 -23.77 -14.29
C SER A 228 19.35 -24.23 -13.00
N SER A 229 18.29 -23.52 -12.62
CA SER A 229 17.42 -23.79 -11.48
C SER A 229 16.02 -23.22 -11.77
N GLN A 230 15.13 -23.28 -10.77
CA GLN A 230 13.75 -22.87 -10.92
C GLN A 230 13.33 -21.96 -9.76
N LEU A 231 12.76 -20.80 -10.07
CA LEU A 231 12.20 -19.89 -9.08
C LEU A 231 10.70 -19.72 -9.37
N PHE A 232 9.85 -19.94 -8.37
CA PHE A 232 8.37 -19.91 -8.54
C PHE A 232 7.85 -20.78 -9.70
N LEU A 233 8.47 -21.95 -9.90
CA LEU A 233 8.16 -22.86 -11.00
C LEU A 233 8.51 -22.32 -12.41
N ILE A 234 9.33 -21.26 -12.49
CA ILE A 234 9.85 -20.69 -13.73
C ILE A 234 11.35 -20.98 -13.83
N ASP A 235 11.76 -21.59 -14.93
CA ASP A 235 13.15 -21.92 -15.17
C ASP A 235 13.99 -20.67 -15.48
N GLY A 236 15.19 -20.61 -14.93
CA GLY A 236 16.15 -19.55 -15.20
C GLY A 236 17.59 -20.07 -15.09
N SER A 237 18.54 -19.29 -15.60
CA SER A 237 19.95 -19.69 -15.64
C SER A 237 20.93 -18.52 -15.53
N SER A 238 20.43 -17.35 -15.16
CA SER A 238 21.22 -16.14 -15.04
C SER A 238 20.66 -15.21 -13.96
N LYS A 239 21.47 -14.25 -13.53
CA LYS A 239 21.02 -13.20 -12.60
C LYS A 239 19.88 -12.37 -13.20
N GLU A 240 19.93 -12.14 -14.50
CA GLU A 240 18.90 -11.42 -15.25
C GLU A 240 17.58 -12.20 -15.24
N ASP A 241 17.63 -13.53 -15.43
CA ASP A 241 16.45 -14.39 -15.31
C ASP A 241 15.87 -14.35 -13.89
N PHE A 242 16.73 -14.43 -12.87
CA PHE A 242 16.29 -14.33 -11.47
C PHE A 242 15.53 -13.02 -11.20
N ILE A 243 16.10 -11.90 -11.62
CA ILE A 243 15.52 -10.57 -11.43
C ILE A 243 14.19 -10.45 -12.19
N ALA A 244 14.17 -10.88 -13.45
CA ALA A 244 12.96 -10.85 -14.26
C ALA A 244 11.83 -11.70 -13.65
N ILE A 245 12.14 -12.91 -13.16
CA ILE A 245 11.16 -13.76 -12.48
C ILE A 245 10.69 -13.09 -11.18
N ALA A 246 11.62 -12.59 -10.37
CA ALA A 246 11.32 -12.00 -9.07
C ALA A 246 10.47 -10.73 -9.14
N THR A 247 10.55 -9.93 -10.22
CA THR A 247 9.78 -8.69 -10.35
C THR A 247 8.51 -8.80 -11.20
N THR A 248 8.30 -9.90 -11.92
CA THR A 248 7.11 -10.09 -12.78
C THR A 248 6.15 -11.17 -12.28
N HIS A 249 6.56 -12.00 -11.32
CA HIS A 249 5.71 -13.04 -10.74
C HIS A 249 4.59 -12.44 -9.86
N PRO A 250 3.38 -13.04 -9.77
CA PRO A 250 2.30 -12.57 -8.90
C PRO A 250 2.68 -12.32 -7.43
N GLU A 251 3.66 -13.05 -6.91
CA GLU A 251 4.21 -12.86 -5.56
C GLU A 251 4.82 -11.47 -5.35
N PHE A 252 5.43 -10.88 -6.39
CA PHE A 252 5.94 -9.51 -6.36
C PHE A 252 4.82 -8.52 -6.03
N TYR A 253 3.71 -8.61 -6.76
CA TYR A 253 2.57 -7.73 -6.56
C TYR A 253 1.92 -7.94 -5.19
N GLN A 254 1.88 -9.17 -4.66
CA GLN A 254 1.47 -9.41 -3.26
C GLN A 254 2.39 -8.69 -2.26
N GLY A 255 3.70 -8.74 -2.49
CA GLY A 255 4.68 -8.00 -1.70
C GLY A 255 4.45 -6.48 -1.72
N GLN A 256 4.13 -5.92 -2.89
CA GLN A 256 3.81 -4.51 -3.03
C GLN A 256 2.50 -4.12 -2.31
N VAL A 257 1.48 -4.98 -2.36
CA VAL A 257 0.24 -4.79 -1.58
C VAL A 257 0.55 -4.83 -0.09
N PHE A 258 1.31 -5.83 0.36
CA PHE A 258 1.70 -5.95 1.76
C PHE A 258 2.44 -4.70 2.26
N GLU A 259 3.41 -4.20 1.49
CA GLU A 259 4.13 -2.97 1.80
C GLU A 259 3.21 -1.74 1.86
N ALA A 260 2.24 -1.62 0.94
CA ALA A 260 1.29 -0.52 0.94
C ALA A 260 0.41 -0.53 2.20
N PHE A 261 -0.12 -1.68 2.59
CA PHE A 261 -0.95 -1.83 3.79
C PHE A 261 -0.16 -1.57 5.08
N THR A 262 1.02 -2.15 5.21
CA THR A 262 1.87 -1.96 6.40
C THR A 262 2.36 -0.53 6.53
N THR A 263 2.65 0.16 5.42
CA THR A 263 3.13 1.55 5.44
C THR A 263 1.98 2.54 5.67
N LEU A 264 0.83 2.37 5.01
CA LEU A 264 -0.25 3.35 5.01
C LEU A 264 -1.29 3.12 6.11
N LEU A 265 -1.58 1.86 6.45
CA LEU A 265 -2.59 1.48 7.45
C LEU A 265 -2.00 0.90 8.73
N ALA A 266 -0.68 0.66 8.77
CA ALA A 266 0.02 0.04 9.90
C ALA A 266 -0.56 -1.32 10.32
N ARG A 267 -1.08 -2.09 9.35
CA ARG A 267 -1.57 -3.47 9.53
C ARG A 267 -1.32 -4.31 8.29
N ASP A 268 -1.47 -5.62 8.45
CA ASP A 268 -1.44 -6.55 7.32
C ASP A 268 -2.81 -6.56 6.59
N PRO A 269 -2.82 -6.78 5.26
CA PRO A 269 -4.05 -7.02 4.51
C PRO A 269 -4.65 -8.39 4.87
N ASP A 270 -5.97 -8.50 4.85
CA ASP A 270 -6.63 -9.80 4.95
C ASP A 270 -6.53 -10.60 3.63
N SER A 271 -6.97 -11.87 3.65
CA SER A 271 -6.86 -12.74 2.46
C SER A 271 -7.69 -12.25 1.25
N TYR A 272 -8.80 -11.55 1.50
CA TYR A 272 -9.63 -11.00 0.45
C TYR A 272 -8.99 -9.73 -0.14
N GLU A 273 -8.57 -8.79 0.72
CA GLU A 273 -7.84 -7.59 0.34
C GLU A 273 -6.57 -7.94 -0.45
N MET A 274 -5.77 -8.88 0.05
CA MET A 274 -4.56 -9.32 -0.62
C MET A 274 -4.86 -9.82 -2.04
N ASN A 275 -5.86 -10.69 -2.19
CA ASN A 275 -6.21 -11.23 -3.51
C ASN A 275 -6.74 -10.15 -4.46
N LEU A 276 -7.66 -9.30 -3.98
CA LEU A 276 -8.25 -8.22 -4.77
C LEU A 276 -7.19 -7.25 -5.27
N TYR A 277 -6.40 -6.67 -4.36
CA TYR A 277 -5.43 -5.63 -4.72
C TYR A 277 -4.25 -6.18 -5.52
N THR A 278 -3.85 -7.44 -5.32
CA THR A 278 -2.83 -8.08 -6.16
C THR A 278 -3.28 -8.16 -7.62
N ASN A 279 -4.51 -8.62 -7.86
CA ASN A 279 -5.05 -8.69 -9.22
C ASN A 279 -5.14 -7.29 -9.85
N MET A 280 -5.54 -6.29 -9.08
CA MET A 280 -5.60 -4.90 -9.56
C MET A 280 -4.22 -4.34 -9.94
N MET A 281 -3.17 -4.63 -9.15
CA MET A 281 -1.80 -4.22 -9.50
C MET A 281 -1.30 -4.92 -10.77
N MET A 282 -1.63 -6.21 -10.96
CA MET A 282 -1.20 -6.99 -12.13
C MET A 282 -1.87 -6.53 -13.43
N GLU A 283 -3.17 -6.26 -13.43
CA GLU A 283 -3.94 -5.98 -14.66
C GLU A 283 -3.56 -4.66 -15.31
N SER A 284 -3.12 -3.70 -14.49
CA SER A 284 -3.02 -2.31 -14.89
C SER A 284 -1.56 -1.82 -14.84
N ASN A 285 -0.65 -2.58 -14.21
CA ASN A 285 0.69 -2.14 -13.83
C ASN A 285 0.68 -0.85 -12.96
N HIS A 286 -0.48 -0.48 -12.40
CA HIS A 286 -0.67 0.74 -11.63
C HIS A 286 -0.61 0.45 -10.13
N PHE A 287 0.59 0.52 -9.59
CA PHE A 287 0.85 0.67 -8.16
C PHE A 287 0.04 1.82 -7.50
N ASN A 288 -0.18 2.90 -8.25
CA ASN A 288 -0.86 4.10 -7.75
C ASN A 288 -2.34 3.86 -7.46
N GLU A 289 -3.02 3.00 -8.21
CA GLU A 289 -4.45 2.76 -8.02
C GLU A 289 -4.75 2.14 -6.65
N VAL A 290 -4.00 1.11 -6.26
CA VAL A 290 -4.15 0.49 -4.95
C VAL A 290 -3.84 1.48 -3.83
N LYS A 291 -2.76 2.26 -3.97
CA LYS A 291 -2.43 3.31 -2.99
C LYS A 291 -3.55 4.36 -2.89
N ARG A 292 -4.14 4.78 -4.01
CA ARG A 292 -5.27 5.71 -4.03
C ARG A 292 -6.45 5.15 -3.26
N LEU A 293 -6.82 3.89 -3.50
CA LEU A 293 -7.93 3.21 -2.83
C LEU A 293 -7.72 3.11 -1.32
N ILE A 294 -6.50 2.78 -0.88
CA ILE A 294 -6.15 2.75 0.55
C ILE A 294 -6.29 4.15 1.17
N LEU A 295 -5.69 5.16 0.54
CA LEU A 295 -5.64 6.53 1.08
C LEU A 295 -7.01 7.21 1.11
N GLN A 296 -7.89 6.93 0.15
CA GLN A 296 -9.24 7.52 0.12
C GLN A 296 -10.20 6.85 1.11
N SER A 297 -9.90 5.64 1.58
CA SER A 297 -10.79 4.84 2.43
C SER A 297 -11.13 5.55 3.75
N GLU A 298 -12.29 5.20 4.32
CA GLU A 298 -12.66 5.66 5.66
C GLU A 298 -11.67 5.17 6.73
N GLU A 299 -11.06 4.00 6.52
CA GLU A 299 -10.08 3.43 7.46
C GLU A 299 -8.84 4.31 7.58
N TYR A 300 -8.28 4.75 6.45
CA TYR A 300 -7.14 5.66 6.45
C TYR A 300 -7.54 7.06 6.95
N ALA A 301 -8.70 7.56 6.53
CA ALA A 301 -9.18 8.88 6.93
C ALA A 301 -9.48 8.98 8.44
N GLY A 302 -9.94 7.89 9.05
CA GLY A 302 -10.29 7.81 10.47
C GLY A 302 -11.59 8.55 10.83
N PHE A 303 -12.48 8.78 9.86
CA PHE A 303 -13.80 9.39 10.04
C PHE A 303 -14.77 9.04 8.92
#